data_AF-A0A950QQC9-F1
#
_entry.id   AF-A0A950QQC9-F1
#
_cell.length_a   1.000
_cell.length_b   1.000
_cell.length_c   1.000
_cell.angle_alpha   90.00
_cell.angle_beta   90.00
_cell.angle_gamma   90.00
#
_symmetry.space_group_name_H-M   'P 1'
#
loop_
_entity.id
_entity.type
_entity.pdbx_description
1 polymer ?
#
loop_
_entity_poly.entity_id
_entity_poly.type
_entity_poly.pdbx_seq_one_letter_code
_entity_poly.pdbx_strand_id
1 'polypeptide(L)' 'MEGTATTLVGARRNEDIALDMMKFIAATTQYGRGTSATPGFTGTSSIKPEDQATHLLELYSRCLNAVQGKRS' A
#
# COMPACT_ATOMS: atom_id res chain seq x y z
N MET A 1 -12.86 -14.97 12.04
CA MET A 1 -12.31 -13.93 11.15
C MET A 1 -11.94 -12.75 12.02
N GLU A 2 -10.72 -12.28 12.18
CA GLU A 2 -9.41 -12.55 11.58
C GLU A 2 -8.36 -12.18 12.65
N GLY A 3 -7.34 -13.01 12.84
CA GLY A 3 -6.20 -12.66 13.66
C GLY A 3 -5.23 -11.81 12.83
N THR A 4 -5.13 -10.52 13.13
CA THR A 4 -4.04 -9.68 12.60
C THR A 4 -3.28 -9.08 13.76
N ALA A 5 -2.35 -9.91 14.24
CA ALA A 5 -1.12 -9.61 14.95
C ALA A 5 -0.96 -8.14 15.39
N THR A 6 -1.11 -7.93 16.70
CA THR A 6 -0.38 -6.90 17.45
C THR A 6 1.12 -7.21 17.35
N THR A 7 1.74 -6.90 16.20
CA THR A 7 3.18 -7.06 16.03
C THR A 7 3.88 -5.95 16.82
N LEU A 8 4.22 -6.29 18.06
CA LEU A 8 5.44 -5.90 18.76
C LEU A 8 5.79 -4.40 18.70
N VAL A 9 5.25 -3.67 19.68
CA VAL A 9 5.71 -2.34 20.12
C VAL A 9 7.11 -2.46 20.75
N GLY A 10 8.12 -2.76 19.93
CA GLY A 10 9.50 -2.97 20.38
C GLY A 10 10.43 -2.46 19.30
N ALA A 11 10.83 -1.18 19.41
CA ALA A 11 11.53 -0.38 18.41
C ALA A 11 10.75 -0.29 17.08
N ARG A 12 10.02 0.81 16.86
CA ARG A 12 9.40 1.14 15.56
C ARG A 12 10.50 1.19 14.50
N ARG A 13 10.79 0.05 13.87
CA ARG A 13 11.74 -0.06 12.77
C ARG A 13 11.23 0.80 11.61
N ASN A 14 12.12 1.36 10.80
CA ASN A 14 11.74 2.23 9.68
C ASN A 14 10.79 1.49 8.73
N GLU A 15 10.99 0.17 8.62
CA GLU A 15 10.15 -0.79 7.92
C GLU A 15 8.73 -0.83 8.47
N ASP A 16 8.53 -0.94 9.79
CA ASP A 16 7.20 -0.96 10.41
C ASP A 16 6.47 0.38 10.22
N ILE A 17 7.19 1.51 10.29
CA ILE A 17 6.60 2.83 10.02
C ILE A 17 6.21 2.97 8.54
N ALA A 18 7.05 2.48 7.62
CA ALA A 18 6.76 2.50 6.19
C ALA A 18 5.55 1.64 5.84
N LEU A 19 5.42 0.46 6.46
CA LEU A 19 4.24 -0.41 6.30
C LEU A 19 2.97 0.24 6.84
N ASP A 20 3.05 0.96 7.96
CA ASP A 20 1.92 1.71 8.53
C ASP A 20 1.48 2.87 7.62
N MET A 21 2.43 3.66 7.12
CA MET A 21 2.15 4.70 6.12
C MET A 21 1.57 4.14 4.82
N MET A 22 2.13 3.04 4.30
CA MET A 22 1.63 2.40 3.08
C MET A 22 0.17 1.96 3.26
N LYS A 23 -0.17 1.33 4.40
CA LYS A 23 -1.55 0.92 4.71
C LYS A 23 -2.50 2.11 4.75
N PHE A 24 -2.09 3.21 5.39
CA PHE A 24 -2.89 4.44 5.43
C PHE A 24 -3.13 5.01 4.02
N ILE A 25 -2.10 5.09 3.19
CA ILE A 25 -2.22 5.59 1.81
C ILE A 25 -3.12 4.66 0.99
N ALA A 26 -2.93 3.34 1.08
CA ALA A 26 -3.76 2.37 0.35
C ALA A 26 -5.24 2.47 0.74
N ALA A 27 -5.54 2.60 2.04
CA ALA A 27 -6.90 2.75 2.53
C ALA A 27 -7.57 4.06 2.06
N THR A 28 -6.86 5.17 2.10
CA THR A 28 -7.38 6.51 1.77
C THR A 28 -7.51 6.76 0.27
N THR A 29 -6.59 6.24 -0.53
CA THR A 29 -6.55 6.48 -1.99
C THR A 29 -7.17 5.35 -2.80
N GLN A 30 -7.66 4.29 -2.15
CA GLN A 30 -8.13 3.08 -2.83
C GLN A 30 -7.02 2.43 -3.68
N TYR A 31 -5.76 2.58 -3.26
CA TYR A 31 -4.60 2.03 -3.97
C TYR A 31 -4.71 0.50 -4.03
N GLY A 32 -4.59 -0.09 -5.23
CA GLY A 32 -4.74 -1.52 -5.40
C GLY A 32 -6.16 -2.05 -5.23
N ARG A 33 -7.19 -1.20 -5.11
CA ARG A 33 -8.53 -1.62 -5.55
C ARG A 33 -8.51 -1.54 -7.07
N GLY A 34 -8.21 -2.68 -7.72
CA GLY A 34 -8.44 -2.81 -9.16
C GLY A 34 -9.83 -2.26 -9.45
N THR A 35 -9.93 -1.32 -10.41
CA THR A 35 -11.16 -0.61 -10.73
C THR A 35 -12.29 -1.61 -10.83
N SER A 36 -13.13 -1.69 -9.79
CA SER A 36 -14.30 -2.54 -9.80
C SER A 36 -15.15 -2.01 -10.93
N ALA A 37 -15.30 -2.80 -11.98
CA ALA A 37 -16.04 -2.42 -13.18
C ALA A 37 -17.40 -1.86 -12.76
N THR A 38 -17.53 -0.52 -12.80
CA THR A 38 -18.83 0.12 -12.74
C THR A 38 -19.55 -0.28 -14.04
N PRO A 39 -20.74 -0.87 -13.99
CA PRO A 39 -21.49 -1.17 -15.20
C PRO A 39 -21.87 0.16 -15.87
N GLY A 40 -21.16 0.56 -16.92
CA GLY A 40 -21.47 1.80 -17.66
C GLY A 40 -20.27 2.36 -18.43
N PHE A 41 -20.18 2.03 -19.73
CA PHE A 41 -19.43 2.73 -20.78
C PHE A 41 -18.04 3.32 -20.45
N THR A 42 -17.19 2.62 -19.69
CA THR A 42 -15.76 2.96 -19.61
C THR A 42 -14.95 1.74 -20.00
N GLY A 43 -14.15 1.86 -21.07
CA GLY A 43 -13.23 0.81 -21.52
C GLY A 43 -12.39 0.32 -20.34
N THR A 44 -12.58 -0.94 -19.97
CA THR A 44 -11.96 -1.52 -18.78
C THR A 44 -10.48 -1.76 -19.06
N SER A 45 -9.63 -0.82 -18.66
CA SER A 45 -8.22 -1.15 -18.37
C SER A 45 -8.21 -1.92 -17.05
N SER A 46 -8.55 -3.20 -17.10
CA SER A 46 -8.35 -4.12 -15.98
C SER A 46 -6.85 -4.13 -15.67
N ILE A 47 -6.46 -3.47 -14.58
CA ILE A 47 -5.07 -3.52 -14.09
C ILE A 47 -4.75 -5.00 -13.89
N LYS A 48 -3.74 -5.50 -14.62
CA LYS A 48 -3.32 -6.89 -14.47
C LYS A 48 -2.90 -7.08 -13.00
N PRO A 49 -3.23 -8.21 -12.36
CA PRO A 49 -2.87 -8.44 -10.96
C PRO A 49 -1.36 -8.30 -10.71
N GLU A 50 -0.55 -8.58 -11.72
CA GLU A 50 0.92 -8.46 -11.70
C GLU A 50 1.39 -6.99 -11.70
N ASP A 51 0.69 -6.15 -12.45
CA ASP A 51 0.91 -4.71 -12.52
C ASP A 51 0.49 -4.06 -11.20
N GLN A 52 -0.67 -4.46 -10.66
CA GLN A 52 -1.13 -4.05 -9.34
C GLN A 52 -0.14 -4.41 -8.22
N ALA A 53 0.44 -5.61 -8.25
CA ALA A 53 1.47 -6.02 -7.29
C ALA A 53 2.72 -5.14 -7.41
N THR A 54 3.15 -4.85 -8.65
CA THR A 54 4.30 -3.96 -8.92
C THR A 54 4.06 -2.56 -8.35
N HIS A 55 2.87 -2.00 -8.56
CA HIS A 55 2.49 -0.70 -8.02
C HIS A 55 2.51 -0.67 -6.48
N LEU A 56 2.05 -1.74 -5.82
CA LEU A 56 2.11 -1.85 -4.36
C LEU A 56 3.56 -1.90 -3.84
N LEU A 57 4.43 -2.64 -4.53
CA LEU A 57 5.86 -2.72 -4.18
C LEU A 57 6.57 -1.37 -4.38
N GLU A 58 6.26 -0.64 -5.45
CA GLU A 58 6.76 0.72 -5.64
C GLU A 58 6.30 1.66 -4.52
N LEU A 59 5.02 1.61 -4.15
CA LEU A 59 4.46 2.44 -3.08
C LEU A 59 5.18 2.17 -1.76
N TYR A 60 5.44 0.90 -1.43
CA TYR A 60 6.21 0.53 -0.25
C TYR A 60 7.62 1.14 -0.28
N SER A 61 8.34 1.02 -1.40
CA SER A 61 9.67 1.60 -1.57
C SER A 61 9.68 3.12 -1.35
N ARG A 62 8.67 3.83 -1.87
CA ARG A 62 8.51 5.28 -1.64
C ARG A 62 8.26 5.59 -0.17
N CYS A 63 7.41 4.84 0.50
CA CYS A 63 7.13 5.00 1.93
C CYS A 63 8.40 4.77 2.76
N LEU A 64 9.17 3.73 2.45
CA LEU A 64 10.41 3.39 3.14
C LEU A 64 11.47 4.48 2.95
N ASN A 65 11.65 4.99 1.72
CA ASN A 65 12.55 6.11 1.47
C ASN A 65 12.13 7.38 2.21
N ALA A 66 10.83 7.70 2.28
CA ALA A 66 10.33 8.86 3.02
C ALA A 66 10.59 8.76 4.53
N VAL A 67 10.51 7.55 5.10
CA VAL A 67 10.80 7.31 6.53
C VAL A 67 12.30 7.35 6.80
N GLN A 68 13.12 6.72 5.95
CA GLN A 68 14.58 6.70 6.10
C GLN A 68 15.22 8.09 5.85
N GLY A 69 14.67 8.87 4.93
CA GLY A 69 15.08 10.25 4.64
C GLY A 69 14.71 11.25 5.73
N LYS A 70 13.84 10.88 6.69
CA LYS A 70 13.52 11.70 7.87
C LYS A 70 14.53 11.48 9.02
N ARG A 71 15.82 11.40 8.66
CA ARG A 71 16.97 11.68 9.53
C ARG A 71 17.76 12.85 8.93
N SER A 72 17.16 14.03 8.96
CA SER A 72 17.84 15.32 8.81
C SER A 72 17.19 16.31 9.74
#